data_AF-A0A969HMT0-F1
#
_entry.id   AF-A0A969HMT0-F1
#
_cell.length_a   1.000
_cell.length_b   1.000
_cell.length_c   1.000
_cell.angle_alpha   90.00
_cell.angle_beta   90.00
_cell.angle_gamma   90.00
#
_symmetry.space_group_name_H-M   'P 1'
#
loop_
_entity.id
_entity.type
_entity.pdbx_description
1 polymer ?
#
loop_
_entity_poly.entity_id
_entity_poly.type
_entity_poly.pdbx_seq_one_letter_code
_entity_poly.pdbx_strand_id
1 'polypeptide(L)'
;MIANLSPEDLANIQHLQVKDWPDILPPFAYYLRSNYCLALKAQMGEKIVGLGAGILYGRSGWLAHIVVDPAERKRGIGTRISQSLAETLEKQGCKTLLLTATALGEPIYRKIGFEIDTPIHFFQGKAATPGLNPHIWGFHPSYTAFCFRWIRPLAEKTGKNYLALTSPTPSCI
;
A
#
# COMPACT_ATOMS: atom_id res chain seq x y z
N MET A 1 1.10 15.85 14.15
CA MET A 1 -0.12 15.10 14.54
C MET A 1 -0.43 14.09 13.45
N ILE A 2 -0.97 12.91 13.79
CA ILE A 2 -1.54 11.97 12.80
C ILE A 2 -3.05 12.21 12.77
N ALA A 3 -3.64 12.31 11.58
CA ALA A 3 -5.07 12.52 11.38
C ALA A 3 -5.54 11.84 10.08
N ASN A 4 -6.85 11.74 9.88
CA ASN A 4 -7.40 11.30 8.59
C ASN A 4 -7.04 12.32 7.50
N LEU A 5 -6.69 11.80 6.33
CA LEU A 5 -6.61 12.59 5.10
C LEU A 5 -8.04 12.88 4.63
N SER A 6 -8.30 14.09 4.14
CA SER A 6 -9.58 14.48 3.54
C SER A 6 -9.41 14.86 2.07
N PRO A 7 -10.50 14.95 1.28
CA PRO A 7 -10.42 15.35 -0.13
C PRO A 7 -9.74 16.71 -0.37
N GLU A 8 -9.90 17.66 0.55
CA GLU A 8 -9.31 19.00 0.47
C GLU A 8 -7.78 18.97 0.60
N ASP A 9 -7.24 17.94 1.26
CA ASP A 9 -5.80 17.77 1.41
C ASP A 9 -5.11 17.35 0.10
N LEU A 10 -5.84 16.79 -0.88
CA LEU A 10 -5.24 16.26 -2.11
C LEU A 10 -4.43 17.32 -2.89
N ALA A 11 -4.86 18.58 -2.85
CA ALA A 11 -4.13 19.68 -3.47
C ALA A 11 -2.75 19.94 -2.81
N ASN A 12 -2.56 19.47 -1.57
CA ASN A 12 -1.43 19.77 -0.72
C ASN A 12 -0.51 18.57 -0.47
N ILE A 13 -0.60 17.51 -1.29
CA ILE A 13 0.24 16.31 -1.12
C ILE A 13 1.22 16.05 -2.26
N GLN A 14 1.11 16.75 -3.40
CA GLN A 14 1.95 16.49 -4.57
C GLN A 14 3.44 16.64 -4.29
N HIS A 15 3.82 17.51 -3.35
CA HIS A 15 5.23 17.70 -2.94
C HIS A 15 5.83 16.47 -2.25
N LEU A 16 5.01 15.51 -1.82
CA LEU A 16 5.45 14.24 -1.25
C LEU A 16 5.68 13.15 -2.29
N GLN A 17 5.55 13.44 -3.59
CA GLN A 17 5.84 12.47 -4.66
C GLN A 17 7.23 11.85 -4.48
N VAL A 18 7.27 10.51 -4.48
CA VAL A 18 8.52 9.76 -4.40
C VAL A 18 9.07 9.60 -5.81
N LYS A 19 10.38 9.87 -5.97
CA LYS A 19 11.10 9.64 -7.22
C LYS A 19 10.95 8.16 -7.61
N ASP A 20 10.65 7.89 -8.88
CA ASP A 20 10.47 6.56 -9.46
C ASP A 20 9.18 5.82 -9.08
N TRP A 21 8.29 6.44 -8.29
CA TRP A 21 6.92 5.95 -8.11
C TRP A 21 6.00 6.53 -9.19
N PRO A 22 4.93 5.81 -9.56
CA PRO A 22 3.80 6.43 -10.24
C PRO A 22 3.23 7.61 -9.44
N ASP A 23 2.41 8.42 -10.09
CA ASP A 23 1.71 9.54 -9.45
C ASP A 23 0.92 9.06 -8.21
N ILE A 24 1.13 9.72 -7.08
CA ILE A 24 0.47 9.38 -5.81
C ILE A 24 -0.96 9.92 -5.72
N LEU A 25 -1.35 10.93 -6.51
CA LEU A 25 -2.69 11.51 -6.42
C LEU A 25 -3.81 10.52 -6.78
N PRO A 26 -3.76 9.78 -7.91
CA PRO A 26 -4.83 8.85 -8.25
C PRO A 26 -5.08 7.76 -7.20
N PRO A 27 -4.04 7.12 -6.61
CA PRO A 27 -4.22 6.22 -5.48
C PRO A 27 -4.87 6.88 -4.26
N PHE A 28 -4.42 8.06 -3.83
CA PHE A 28 -5.01 8.72 -2.65
C PHE A 28 -6.44 9.18 -2.88
N ALA A 29 -6.77 9.69 -4.07
CA ALA A 29 -8.14 9.97 -4.46
C ALA A 29 -9.02 8.71 -4.42
N TYR A 30 -8.47 7.56 -4.84
CA TYR A 30 -9.15 6.27 -4.75
C TYR A 30 -9.37 5.80 -3.30
N TYR A 31 -8.39 5.98 -2.43
CA TYR A 31 -8.53 5.61 -1.02
C TYR A 31 -9.64 6.42 -0.34
N LEU A 32 -9.73 7.72 -0.61
CA LEU A 32 -10.74 8.60 -0.01
C LEU A 32 -12.18 8.28 -0.45
N ARG A 33 -12.38 7.73 -1.65
CA ARG A 33 -13.71 7.32 -2.16
C ARG A 33 -14.11 5.89 -1.82
N SER A 34 -13.21 5.10 -1.24
CA SER A 34 -13.41 3.66 -1.02
C SER A 34 -13.68 3.38 0.45
N ASN A 35 -14.84 2.80 0.76
CA ASN A 35 -15.27 2.52 2.15
C ASN A 35 -14.47 1.41 2.86
N TYR A 36 -13.61 0.70 2.15
CA TYR A 36 -12.68 -0.31 2.68
C TYR A 36 -11.24 0.22 2.75
N CYS A 37 -11.04 1.51 2.53
CA CYS A 37 -9.74 2.16 2.62
C CYS A 37 -9.72 3.18 3.76
N LEU A 38 -8.55 3.36 4.34
CA LEU A 38 -8.22 4.41 5.29
C LEU A 38 -7.03 5.17 4.74
N ALA A 39 -7.08 6.50 4.71
CA ALA A 39 -5.94 7.35 4.38
C ALA A 39 -5.61 8.25 5.56
N LEU A 40 -4.35 8.24 5.98
CA LEU A 40 -3.84 9.06 7.08
C LEU A 40 -2.80 10.06 6.57
N LYS A 41 -2.76 11.21 7.24
CA LYS A 41 -1.73 12.24 7.07
C LYS A 41 -0.99 12.47 8.38
N ALA A 42 0.29 12.78 8.26
CA ALA A 42 1.09 13.39 9.32
C ALA A 42 1.25 14.87 9.02
N GLN A 43 0.93 15.72 9.99
CA GLN A 43 0.94 17.18 9.83
C GLN A 43 1.80 17.86 10.88
N MET A 44 2.55 18.89 10.47
CA MET A 44 3.34 19.80 11.31
C MET A 44 2.96 21.24 10.95
N GLY A 45 2.32 21.95 11.88
CA GLY A 45 1.66 23.22 11.56
C GLY A 45 0.58 23.00 10.51
N GLU A 46 0.64 23.74 9.40
CA GLU A 46 -0.26 23.58 8.25
C GLU A 46 0.29 22.62 7.19
N LYS A 47 1.55 22.18 7.32
CA LYS A 47 2.22 21.36 6.30
C LYS A 47 1.95 19.87 6.53
N ILE A 48 1.50 19.19 5.48
CA ILE A 48 1.47 17.73 5.43
C ILE A 48 2.89 17.23 5.13
N VAL A 49 3.43 16.43 6.05
CA VAL A 49 4.81 15.94 6.04
C VAL A 49 4.91 14.43 5.90
N GLY A 50 3.78 13.72 5.88
CA GLY A 50 3.75 12.30 5.61
C GLY A 50 2.35 11.79 5.34
N LEU A 51 2.28 10.64 4.70
CA LEU A 51 1.06 9.98 4.25
C LEU A 51 1.16 8.47 4.44
N GLY A 52 0.00 7.83 4.49
CA GLY A 52 -0.12 6.39 4.38
C GLY A 52 -1.56 5.96 4.18
N ALA A 53 -1.75 4.79 3.60
CA ALA A 53 -3.06 4.20 3.42
C ALA A 53 -3.11 2.77 3.97
N GLY A 54 -4.28 2.39 4.50
CA GLY A 54 -4.64 1.05 4.89
C GLY A 54 -5.79 0.57 4.02
N ILE A 55 -5.75 -0.68 3.57
CA ILE A 55 -6.78 -1.28 2.73
C ILE A 55 -7.26 -2.56 3.41
N LEU A 56 -8.56 -2.67 3.62
CA LEU A 56 -9.20 -3.80 4.29
C LEU A 56 -9.58 -4.90 3.29
N TYR A 57 -9.16 -6.13 3.56
CA TYR A 57 -9.48 -7.32 2.77
C TYR A 57 -9.95 -8.46 3.69
N GLY A 58 -11.15 -8.32 4.24
CA GLY A 58 -11.73 -9.32 5.15
C GLY A 58 -10.86 -9.51 6.40
N ARG A 59 -10.19 -10.67 6.53
CA ARG A 59 -9.29 -10.96 7.67
C ARG A 59 -7.85 -10.54 7.42
N SER A 60 -7.51 -9.99 6.26
CA SER A 60 -6.21 -9.39 6.00
C SER A 60 -6.33 -7.92 5.67
N GLY A 61 -5.22 -7.20 5.78
CA GLY A 61 -5.13 -5.78 5.46
C GLY A 61 -3.82 -5.47 4.76
N TRP A 62 -3.79 -4.36 4.03
CA TRP A 62 -2.62 -3.92 3.28
C TRP A 62 -2.23 -2.50 3.67
N LEU A 63 -0.95 -2.27 3.99
CA LEU A 63 -0.40 -0.92 4.16
C LEU A 63 0.21 -0.46 2.83
N ALA A 64 -0.30 0.64 2.29
CA ALA A 64 0.10 1.21 1.01
C ALA A 64 0.62 2.65 1.16
N HIS A 65 1.48 3.04 0.22
CA HIS A 65 1.93 4.43 0.01
C HIS A 65 2.35 5.16 1.29
N ILE A 66 3.15 4.51 2.14
CA ILE A 66 3.74 5.13 3.33
C ILE A 66 4.88 6.04 2.88
N VAL A 67 4.70 7.36 2.99
CA VAL A 67 5.66 8.36 2.53
C VAL A 67 5.89 9.41 3.62
N VAL A 68 7.13 9.86 3.76
CA VAL A 68 7.52 10.97 4.64
C VAL A 68 8.41 11.92 3.86
N ASP A 69 8.11 13.22 3.99
CA ASP A 69 8.92 14.32 3.46
C ASP A 69 10.40 14.07 3.82
N PRO A 70 11.32 14.06 2.82
CA PRO A 70 12.74 13.85 3.06
C PRO A 70 13.32 14.70 4.20
N ALA A 71 12.89 15.96 4.34
CA ALA A 71 13.36 16.88 5.38
C ALA A 71 12.89 16.50 6.80
N GLU A 72 11.80 15.73 6.90
CA GLU A 72 11.17 15.34 8.17
C GLU A 72 11.41 13.85 8.52
N ARG A 73 12.27 13.17 7.76
CA ARG A 73 12.66 11.77 8.04
C ARG A 73 13.47 11.65 9.33
N LYS A 74 13.59 10.41 9.82
CA LYS A 74 14.28 10.04 11.08
C LYS A 74 13.67 10.65 12.36
N ARG A 75 12.42 11.13 12.28
CA ARG A 75 11.64 11.66 13.41
C ARG A 75 10.51 10.74 13.90
N GLY A 76 10.53 9.48 13.47
CA GLY A 76 9.51 8.48 13.81
C GLY A 76 8.15 8.66 13.11
N ILE A 77 8.02 9.59 12.15
CA ILE A 77 6.75 9.86 11.45
C ILE A 77 6.23 8.61 10.71
N GLY A 78 7.08 7.95 9.92
CA GLY A 78 6.70 6.74 9.19
C GLY A 78 6.24 5.63 10.13
N THR A 79 6.97 5.41 11.24
CA THR A 79 6.60 4.46 12.29
C THR A 79 5.21 4.75 12.85
N ARG A 80 4.92 6.01 13.19
CA ARG A 80 3.63 6.42 13.75
C ARG A 80 2.48 6.21 12.75
N ILE A 81 2.68 6.59 11.48
CA ILE A 81 1.68 6.34 10.43
C ILE A 81 1.40 4.84 10.32
N SER A 82 2.46 4.02 10.18
CA SER A 82 2.31 2.57 10.03
C SER A 82 1.66 1.91 11.23
N GLN A 83 2.00 2.32 12.46
CA GLN A 83 1.35 1.83 13.68
C GLN A 83 -0.13 2.21 13.72
N SER A 84 -0.48 3.47 13.45
CA SER A 84 -1.88 3.90 13.43
C SER A 84 -2.71 3.16 12.39
N LEU A 85 -2.15 2.88 11.21
CA LEU A 85 -2.80 2.07 10.19
C LEU A 85 -2.98 0.62 10.65
N ALA A 86 -1.92 0.01 11.18
CA ALA A 86 -1.95 -1.38 11.65
C ALA A 86 -3.00 -1.57 12.75
N GLU A 87 -2.96 -0.73 13.79
CA GLU A 87 -3.93 -0.77 14.90
C GLU A 87 -5.38 -0.59 14.41
N THR A 88 -5.60 0.28 13.43
CA THR A 88 -6.96 0.52 12.90
C THR A 88 -7.45 -0.68 12.10
N LEU A 89 -6.62 -1.26 11.25
CA LEU A 89 -6.96 -2.46 10.47
C LEU A 89 -7.19 -3.68 11.38
N GLU A 90 -6.36 -3.86 12.41
CA GLU A 90 -6.52 -4.93 13.40
C GLU A 90 -7.83 -4.79 14.19
N LYS A 91 -8.19 -3.57 14.60
CA LYS A 91 -9.49 -3.27 15.23
C LYS A 91 -10.68 -3.56 14.30
N GLN A 92 -10.49 -3.42 12.99
CA GLN A 92 -11.48 -3.77 11.96
C GLN A 92 -11.52 -5.27 11.64
N GLY A 93 -10.74 -6.10 12.35
CA GLY A 93 -10.79 -7.55 12.26
C GLY A 93 -9.69 -8.19 11.41
N CYS A 94 -8.76 -7.40 10.86
CA CYS A 94 -7.57 -7.96 10.23
C CYS A 94 -6.77 -8.76 11.27
N LYS A 95 -6.34 -9.95 10.86
CA LYS A 95 -5.43 -10.83 11.59
C LYS A 95 -4.02 -10.84 11.00
N THR A 96 -3.90 -10.37 9.77
CA THR A 96 -2.68 -10.40 8.98
C THR A 96 -2.58 -9.12 8.18
N LEU A 97 -1.48 -8.39 8.37
CA LEU A 97 -1.17 -7.19 7.60
C LEU A 97 -0.04 -7.48 6.62
N LEU A 98 -0.17 -6.93 5.42
CA LEU A 98 0.74 -7.13 4.31
C LEU A 98 1.23 -5.77 3.79
N LEU A 99 2.47 -5.72 3.32
CA LEU A 99 2.98 -4.57 2.59
C LEU A 99 4.16 -4.94 1.69
N THR A 100 4.50 -4.03 0.79
CA THR A 100 5.80 -4.02 0.10
C THR A 100 6.69 -2.94 0.69
N ALA A 101 7.93 -3.29 1.03
CA ALA A 101 8.89 -2.39 1.65
C ALA A 101 10.07 -2.13 0.73
N THR A 102 10.44 -0.86 0.63
CA THR A 102 11.75 -0.46 0.12
C THR A 102 12.83 -0.76 1.17
N ALA A 103 14.10 -0.81 0.77
CA ALA A 103 15.23 -0.94 1.69
C ALA A 103 15.23 0.17 2.78
N LEU A 104 14.76 1.37 2.45
CA LEU A 104 14.60 2.47 3.41
C LEU A 104 13.46 2.21 4.42
N GLY A 105 12.38 1.58 3.97
CA GLY A 105 11.19 1.31 4.78
C GLY A 105 11.31 0.06 5.66
N GLU A 106 12.06 -0.96 5.24
CA GLU A 106 12.20 -2.23 5.96
C GLU A 106 12.45 -2.08 7.47
N PRO A 107 13.42 -1.26 7.94
CA PRO A 107 13.71 -1.16 9.37
C PRO A 107 12.53 -0.61 10.19
N ILE A 108 11.63 0.16 9.56
CA ILE A 108 10.42 0.68 10.20
C ILE A 108 9.46 -0.48 10.46
N TYR A 109 9.18 -1.29 9.44
CA TYR A 109 8.21 -2.37 9.52
C TYR A 109 8.67 -3.50 10.44
N ARG A 110 9.97 -3.81 10.42
CA ARG A 110 10.58 -4.77 11.36
C ARG A 110 10.41 -4.36 12.83
N LYS A 111 10.53 -3.06 13.13
CA LYS A 111 10.33 -2.52 14.50
C LYS A 111 8.89 -2.60 14.99
N ILE A 112 7.91 -2.59 14.08
CA ILE A 112 6.48 -2.69 14.43
C ILE A 112 5.97 -4.14 14.34
N GLY A 113 6.87 -5.13 14.19
CA GLY A 113 6.54 -6.55 14.27
C GLY A 113 6.31 -7.26 12.94
N PHE A 114 6.60 -6.64 11.80
CA PHE A 114 6.52 -7.33 10.50
C PHE A 114 7.71 -8.27 10.31
N GLU A 115 7.41 -9.46 9.79
CA GLU A 115 8.38 -10.47 9.37
C GLU A 115 8.60 -10.39 7.85
N ILE A 116 9.81 -10.68 7.39
CA ILE A 116 10.10 -10.77 5.96
C ILE A 116 9.50 -12.08 5.44
N ASP A 117 8.73 -12.01 4.35
CA ASP A 117 8.09 -13.16 3.71
C ASP A 117 8.86 -13.60 2.45
N THR A 118 8.83 -12.78 1.40
CA THR A 118 9.48 -13.07 0.11
C THR A 118 9.93 -11.78 -0.58
N PRO A 119 11.00 -11.80 -1.40
CA PRO A 119 11.27 -10.70 -2.31
C PRO A 119 10.16 -10.56 -3.38
N ILE A 120 9.95 -9.32 -3.83
CA ILE A 120 9.13 -8.99 -5.00
C ILE A 120 10.02 -8.35 -6.07
N HIS A 121 9.79 -8.77 -7.31
CA HIS A 121 10.47 -8.26 -8.50
C HIS A 121 9.47 -7.55 -9.40
N PHE A 122 9.79 -6.32 -9.77
CA PHE A 122 9.02 -5.57 -10.76
C PHE A 122 9.66 -5.75 -12.14
N PHE A 123 8.86 -6.13 -13.12
CA PHE A 123 9.29 -6.28 -14.50
C PHE A 123 8.63 -5.19 -15.35
N GLN A 124 9.42 -4.54 -16.21
CA GLN A 124 8.93 -3.57 -17.18
C GLN A 124 9.27 -4.06 -18.58
N GLY A 125 8.29 -4.01 -19.48
CA GLY A 125 8.45 -4.45 -20.86
C GLY A 125 7.46 -3.74 -21.78
N LYS A 126 7.69 -3.87 -23.10
CA LYS A 126 6.71 -3.41 -24.10
C LYS A 126 5.53 -4.38 -24.09
N ALA A 127 4.31 -3.85 -24.07
CA ALA A 127 3.13 -4.67 -24.25
C ALA A 127 3.21 -5.35 -25.63
N ALA A 128 3.22 -6.69 -25.63
CA ALA A 128 3.00 -7.43 -26.86
C ALA A 128 1.56 -7.17 -27.32
N THR A 129 1.33 -7.10 -28.63
CA THR A 129 -0.02 -7.13 -29.17
C THR A 129 -0.60 -8.51 -28.82
N PRO A 130 -1.59 -8.61 -27.91
CA PRO A 130 -2.12 -9.92 -27.56
C PRO A 130 -2.81 -10.50 -28.79
N GLY A 131 -2.40 -11.70 -29.21
CA GLY A 131 -3.23 -12.49 -30.11
C GLY A 131 -4.57 -12.76 -29.43
N LEU A 132 -5.67 -12.68 -30.19
CA LEU A 132 -6.98 -13.07 -29.66
C LEU A 132 -6.96 -14.56 -29.35
N ASN A 133 -6.92 -14.92 -28.07
CA ASN A 133 -7.08 -16.30 -27.62
C ASN A 133 -8.55 -16.48 -27.17
N PRO A 134 -9.33 -17.40 -27.79
CA PRO A 134 -10.75 -17.57 -27.46
C PRO A 134 -11.01 -18.06 -26.02
N HIS A 135 -9.97 -18.52 -25.32
CA HIS A 135 -10.03 -18.97 -23.92
C HIS A 135 -9.58 -17.90 -22.91
N ILE A 136 -9.16 -16.72 -23.37
CA ILE A 136 -8.83 -15.58 -22.50
C ILE A 136 -9.95 -14.56 -22.61
N TRP A 137 -10.68 -14.37 -21.52
CA TRP A 137 -11.80 -13.43 -21.47
C TRP A 137 -11.41 -12.18 -20.69
N GLY A 138 -11.87 -11.03 -21.17
CA GLY A 138 -11.84 -9.81 -20.38
C GLY A 138 -12.66 -9.98 -19.11
N PHE A 139 -12.30 -9.24 -18.06
CA PHE A 139 -13.09 -9.25 -16.83
C PHE A 139 -14.52 -8.79 -17.12
N HIS A 140 -15.49 -9.56 -16.62
CA HIS A 140 -16.90 -9.19 -16.59
C HIS A 140 -17.38 -9.18 -15.13
N PRO A 141 -18.20 -8.21 -14.68
CA PRO A 141 -18.65 -8.12 -13.29
C PRO A 141 -19.34 -9.38 -12.74
N SER A 142 -19.97 -10.20 -13.60
CA SER A 142 -20.54 -11.49 -13.17
C SER A 142 -19.51 -12.50 -12.66
N TYR A 143 -18.22 -12.32 -12.98
CA TYR A 143 -17.13 -13.17 -12.51
C TYR A 143 -16.65 -12.83 -11.10
N THR A 144 -17.14 -11.73 -10.51
CA THR A 144 -16.68 -11.24 -9.21
C THR A 144 -16.74 -12.31 -8.12
N ALA A 145 -17.88 -13.01 -7.98
CA ALA A 145 -18.04 -14.07 -6.99
C ALA A 145 -17.09 -15.25 -7.23
N PHE A 146 -16.88 -15.60 -8.51
CA PHE A 146 -15.94 -16.64 -8.90
C PHE A 146 -14.50 -16.25 -8.55
N CYS A 147 -14.05 -15.04 -8.91
CA CYS A 147 -12.73 -14.53 -8.56
C CYS A 147 -12.50 -14.53 -7.05
N PHE A 148 -13.45 -14.04 -6.25
CA PHE A 148 -13.33 -14.03 -4.79
C PHE A 148 -13.20 -15.44 -4.19
N ARG A 149 -13.93 -16.43 -4.73
CA ARG A 149 -13.83 -17.83 -4.27
C ARG A 149 -12.41 -18.37 -4.39
N TRP A 150 -11.69 -18.00 -5.45
CA TRP A 150 -10.31 -18.48 -5.70
C TRP A 150 -9.24 -17.64 -5.00
N ILE A 151 -9.45 -16.33 -4.89
CA ILE A 151 -8.46 -15.41 -4.30
C ILE A 151 -8.48 -15.48 -2.77
N ARG A 152 -9.65 -15.66 -2.16
CA ARG A 152 -9.80 -15.58 -0.70
C ARG A 152 -8.88 -16.54 0.08
N PRO A 153 -8.76 -17.83 -0.27
CA PRO A 153 -7.85 -18.74 0.44
C PRO A 153 -6.37 -18.33 0.34
N LEU A 154 -5.97 -17.64 -0.73
CA LEU A 154 -4.60 -17.15 -0.92
C LEU A 154 -4.32 -15.90 -0.07
N ALA A 155 -5.34 -15.09 0.20
CA ALA A 155 -5.24 -13.84 0.96
C ALA A 155 -5.28 -14.02 2.48
N GLU A 156 -5.70 -15.20 2.96
CA GLU A 156 -5.77 -15.55 4.38
C GLU A 156 -4.46 -16.22 4.83
N LYS A 157 -3.35 -15.45 4.85
CA LYS A 157 -2.11 -15.89 5.52
C LYS A 157 -2.29 -15.88 7.05
N THR A 158 -1.58 -16.78 7.72
CA THR A 158 -1.53 -17.00 9.18
C THR A 158 -1.33 -15.69 9.96
N GLY A 159 -1.94 -15.56 11.14
CA GLY A 159 -2.09 -14.34 11.96
C GLY A 159 -0.82 -13.63 12.43
N LYS A 160 0.03 -13.25 11.48
CA LYS A 160 1.28 -12.51 11.59
C LYS A 160 1.28 -11.42 10.51
N ASN A 161 2.14 -10.43 10.67
CA ASN A 161 2.30 -9.34 9.71
C ASN A 161 3.53 -9.59 8.83
N TYR A 162 3.39 -9.42 7.52
CA TYR A 162 4.41 -9.76 6.53
C TYR A 162 4.78 -8.58 5.65
N LEU A 163 6.08 -8.43 5.38
CA LEU A 163 6.60 -7.52 4.38
C LEU A 163 7.31 -8.30 3.27
N ALA A 164 7.13 -7.81 2.05
CA ALA A 164 7.91 -8.24 0.90
C ALA A 164 8.91 -7.14 0.50
N LEU A 165 10.17 -7.52 0.30
CA LEU A 165 11.21 -6.56 -0.07
C LEU A 165 11.23 -6.33 -1.57
N THR A 166 11.24 -5.07 -1.99
CA THR A 166 11.40 -4.72 -3.40
C THR A 166 12.85 -4.92 -3.80
N SER A 167 13.09 -5.78 -4.79
CA SER A 167 14.42 -5.91 -5.39
C SER A 167 14.73 -4.68 -6.26
N PRO A 168 16.01 -4.27 -6.41
CA PRO A 168 16.38 -3.36 -7.48
C PRO A 168 15.86 -3.93 -8.80
N THR A 169 15.25 -3.10 -9.65
CA THR A 169 14.87 -3.52 -11.00
C THR A 169 16.13 -4.02 -11.68
N PRO A 170 16.23 -5.32 -12.06
CA PRO A 170 17.36 -5.75 -12.85
C PRO A 170 17.33 -4.93 -14.14
N SER A 171 18.44 -4.25 -14.45
CA SER A 171 18.65 -3.66 -15.77
C SER A 171 18.48 -4.79 -16.78
N CYS A 172 17.42 -4.75 -17.58
CA CYS A 172 17.28 -5.67 -18.69
C CYS A 172 18.50 -5.49 -19.59
N ILE A 173 19.27 -6.58 -19.75
CA ILE A 173 20.38 -6.70 -20.71
C ILE A 173 19.77 -6.75 -22.11
#